data_AF-A0A3D2H5F0-F1
#
_entry.id   AF-A0A3D2H5F0-F1
#
_cell.length_a   1.000
_cell.length_b   1.000
_cell.length_c   1.000
_cell.angle_alpha   90.00
_cell.angle_beta   90.00
_cell.angle_gamma   90.00
#
_symmetry.space_group_name_H-M   'P 1'
#
loop_
_entity.id
_entity.type
_entity.pdbx_description
1 polymer ?
#
loop_
_entity_poly.entity_id
_entity_poly.type
_entity_poly.pdbx_seq_one_letter_code
_entity_poly.pdbx_strand_id
1 'polypeptide(L)'
;MKRLTSILLALLMLVGMALAEETPDAALGDWYALNTENEAICLTLREDGTFCYDSREGTWRKTTDGEYWLTYNSHDLLAVMERMVNSQAAEQDLTALLTETGFDVYYGSTAKGAVVHMVRDVTELQNARTPKTDTLLEDFAGTWTMESMTLGAMQLTYTPDMGERQVFCTIDGLTMFPGAGLESFPEGTNFPLTFEDGVLHTTIPMQMTEEETLDFDLTFFQTADGSLYATLRLSDVPDNPETMFLLVPMEKE
;
A
#
# COMPACT_ATOMS: atom_id res chain seq x y z
N MET A 1 54.98 -35.97 -3.34
CA MET A 1 53.61 -36.32 -2.90
C MET A 1 53.10 -35.43 -1.76
N LYS A 2 53.78 -35.31 -0.60
CA LYS A 2 53.31 -34.49 0.54
C LYS A 2 53.09 -32.99 0.26
N ARG A 3 53.86 -32.37 -0.65
CA ARG A 3 53.71 -30.95 -1.00
C ARG A 3 52.51 -30.68 -1.91
N LEU A 4 52.13 -31.62 -2.77
CA LEU A 4 51.01 -31.46 -3.72
C LEU A 4 49.66 -31.55 -3.00
N THR A 5 49.52 -32.49 -2.06
CA THR A 5 48.30 -32.63 -1.24
C THR A 5 48.09 -31.44 -0.32
N SER A 6 49.16 -30.82 0.19
CA SER A 6 49.07 -29.60 1.02
C SER A 6 48.61 -28.38 0.23
N ILE A 7 49.06 -28.23 -1.02
CA ILE A 7 48.62 -27.14 -1.91
C ILE A 7 47.18 -27.36 -2.35
N LEU A 8 46.78 -28.61 -2.63
CA LEU A 8 45.40 -28.96 -2.98
C LEU A 8 44.44 -28.69 -1.81
N LEU A 9 44.81 -29.02 -0.57
CA LEU A 9 44.00 -28.70 0.62
C LEU A 9 43.89 -27.18 0.84
N ALA A 10 44.99 -26.44 0.67
CA ALA A 10 44.97 -24.99 0.80
C ALA A 10 44.07 -24.34 -0.26
N LEU A 11 44.10 -24.82 -1.50
CA LEU A 11 43.20 -24.39 -2.57
C LEU A 11 41.75 -24.77 -2.30
N LEU A 12 41.46 -25.97 -1.79
CA LEU A 12 40.10 -26.39 -1.40
C LEU A 12 39.53 -25.54 -0.26
N MET A 13 40.35 -25.15 0.73
CA MET A 13 39.91 -24.24 1.79
C MET A 13 39.71 -22.80 1.28
N LEU A 14 40.55 -22.32 0.35
CA LEU A 14 40.37 -21.03 -0.31
C LEU A 14 39.11 -20.98 -1.19
N VAL A 15 38.82 -22.06 -1.93
CA VAL A 15 37.61 -22.19 -2.76
C VAL A 15 36.37 -22.40 -1.89
N GLY A 16 36.50 -23.08 -0.74
CA GLY A 16 35.41 -23.24 0.23
C GLY A 16 35.00 -21.92 0.91
N MET A 17 35.95 -21.00 1.13
CA MET A 17 35.66 -19.65 1.63
C MET A 17 35.11 -18.72 0.53
N ALA A 18 35.55 -18.87 -0.72
CA ALA A 18 35.04 -18.08 -1.84
C ALA A 18 33.63 -18.50 -2.32
N LEU A 19 33.14 -19.69 -1.92
CA LEU A 19 31.78 -20.17 -2.21
C LEU A 19 30.79 -19.93 -1.05
N ALA A 20 31.26 -19.37 0.07
CA ALA A 20 30.46 -19.05 1.23
C ALA A 20 30.31 -17.52 1.41
N GLU A 21 30.44 -16.74 0.34
CA GLU A 21 29.76 -15.44 0.29
C GLU A 21 28.26 -15.75 0.28
N GLU A 22 27.66 -15.82 1.48
CA GLU A 22 26.22 -15.75 1.61
C GLU A 22 25.80 -14.43 0.99
N THR A 23 25.23 -14.49 -0.21
CA THR A 23 24.57 -13.36 -0.82
C THR A 23 23.54 -12.86 0.20
N PRO A 24 23.63 -11.59 0.63
CA PRO A 24 22.70 -11.03 1.61
C PRO A 24 21.26 -11.29 1.14
N ASP A 25 20.37 -11.66 2.07
CA ASP A 25 18.98 -11.91 1.71
C ASP A 25 18.39 -10.66 1.03
N ALA A 26 17.77 -10.85 -0.13
CA ALA A 26 17.28 -9.76 -0.97
C ALA A 26 16.19 -8.90 -0.31
N ALA A 27 15.59 -9.37 0.80
CA ALA A 27 14.65 -8.58 1.59
C ALA A 27 15.32 -7.63 2.58
N LEU A 28 16.63 -7.75 2.85
CA LEU A 28 17.35 -6.87 3.78
C LEU A 28 17.35 -5.41 3.32
N GLY A 29 17.44 -4.49 4.28
CA GLY A 29 17.45 -3.05 4.07
C GLY A 29 16.06 -2.43 4.11
N ASP A 30 15.96 -1.22 3.56
CA ASP A 30 14.78 -0.36 3.67
C ASP A 30 13.77 -0.62 2.53
N TRP A 31 12.50 -0.60 2.91
CA TRP A 31 11.34 -0.71 2.04
C TRP A 31 10.35 0.38 2.40
N TYR A 32 9.76 1.01 1.39
CA TYR A 32 8.94 2.20 1.54
C TYR A 32 7.56 2.01 0.93
N ALA A 33 6.54 2.42 1.67
CA ALA A 33 5.21 2.73 1.15
C ALA A 33 4.92 4.21 1.42
N LEU A 34 3.86 4.73 0.81
CA LEU A 34 3.41 6.09 1.07
C LEU A 34 2.06 6.08 1.78
N ASN A 35 1.96 6.92 2.81
CA ASN A 35 0.67 7.23 3.39
C ASN A 35 -0.18 8.09 2.42
N THR A 36 -1.37 8.45 2.86
CA THR A 36 -2.32 9.27 2.08
C THR A 36 -1.85 10.70 1.88
N GLU A 37 -0.95 11.20 2.74
CA GLU A 37 -0.32 12.53 2.63
C GLU A 37 0.97 12.52 1.80
N ASN A 38 1.23 11.41 1.09
CA ASN A 38 2.45 11.22 0.29
C ASN A 38 3.75 11.16 1.13
N GLU A 39 3.65 10.88 2.43
CA GLU A 39 4.79 10.69 3.33
C GLU A 39 5.22 9.22 3.38
N ALA A 40 6.53 9.02 3.55
CA ALA A 40 7.14 7.71 3.54
C ALA A 40 6.95 6.94 4.84
N ILE A 41 6.48 5.70 4.72
CA ILE A 41 6.45 4.71 5.79
C ILE A 41 7.51 3.66 5.47
N CYS A 42 8.41 3.44 6.41
CA CYS A 42 9.58 2.58 6.22
C CYS A 42 9.46 1.27 7.02
N LEU A 43 9.76 0.16 6.35
CA LEU A 43 10.10 -1.13 6.93
C LEU A 43 11.59 -1.40 6.66
N THR A 44 12.38 -1.59 7.71
CA THR A 44 13.80 -1.98 7.59
C THR A 44 13.99 -3.40 8.12
N LEU A 45 14.41 -4.33 7.26
CA LEU A 45 14.87 -5.66 7.69
C LEU A 45 16.39 -5.65 7.90
N ARG A 46 16.85 -6.01 9.10
CA ARG A 46 18.28 -6.00 9.46
C ARG A 46 18.88 -7.40 9.47
N GLU A 47 20.19 -7.48 9.20
CA GLU A 47 20.95 -8.74 9.15
C GLU A 47 20.92 -9.54 10.46
N ASP A 48 20.75 -8.87 11.60
CA ASP A 48 20.71 -9.50 12.92
C ASP A 48 19.36 -10.17 13.24
N GLY A 49 18.43 -10.23 12.28
CA GLY A 49 17.11 -10.81 12.45
C GLY A 49 16.11 -9.86 13.13
N THR A 50 16.44 -8.58 13.28
CA THR A 50 15.51 -7.55 13.79
C THR A 50 14.91 -6.71 12.66
N PHE A 51 13.77 -6.08 12.92
CA PHE A 51 13.16 -5.13 12.00
C PHE A 51 12.64 -3.89 12.73
N CYS A 52 12.52 -2.78 12.00
CA CYS A 52 11.77 -1.61 12.42
C CYS A 52 10.69 -1.28 11.40
N TYR A 53 9.46 -1.06 11.87
CA TYR A 53 8.33 -0.61 11.06
C TYR A 53 7.58 0.47 11.83
N ASP A 54 7.48 1.66 11.26
CA ASP A 54 6.78 2.80 11.89
C ASP A 54 7.20 3.02 13.36
N SER A 55 8.51 3.10 13.60
CA SER A 55 9.14 3.24 14.93
C SER A 55 8.93 2.07 15.90
N ARG A 56 8.30 0.97 15.46
CA ARG A 56 8.13 -0.25 16.26
C ARG A 56 9.20 -1.27 15.89
N GLU A 57 9.86 -1.80 16.91
CA GLU A 57 10.90 -2.80 16.75
C GLU A 57 10.34 -4.21 16.91
N GLY A 58 10.93 -5.17 16.22
CA GLY A 58 10.58 -6.58 16.32
C GLY A 58 11.66 -7.51 15.77
N THR A 59 11.30 -8.78 15.63
CA THR A 59 12.15 -9.81 15.04
C THR A 59 11.49 -10.39 13.80
N TRP A 60 12.31 -10.80 12.83
CA TRP A 60 11.83 -11.44 11.62
C TRP A 60 12.53 -12.77 11.38
N ARG A 61 11.85 -13.66 10.68
CA ARG A 61 12.44 -14.91 10.17
C ARG A 61 11.89 -15.22 8.79
N LYS A 62 12.73 -15.81 7.95
CA LYS A 62 12.29 -16.38 6.67
C LYS A 62 11.82 -17.82 6.87
N THR A 63 10.66 -18.16 6.34
CA THR A 63 10.13 -19.53 6.33
C THR A 63 10.75 -20.34 5.20
N THR A 64 10.55 -21.66 5.21
CA THR A 64 10.96 -22.54 4.12
C THR A 64 10.24 -22.25 2.82
N ASP A 65 9.05 -21.65 2.90
CA ASP A 65 8.20 -21.32 1.77
C ASP A 65 8.54 -19.93 1.18
N GLY A 66 9.55 -19.25 1.75
CA GLY A 66 10.03 -17.95 1.28
C GLY A 66 9.29 -16.74 1.85
N GLU A 67 8.31 -16.96 2.73
CA GLU A 67 7.63 -15.88 3.45
C GLU A 67 8.52 -15.32 4.57
N TYR A 68 8.36 -14.04 4.88
CA TYR A 68 9.03 -13.37 5.98
C TYR A 68 8.00 -13.13 7.09
N TRP A 69 8.18 -13.76 8.24
CA TRP A 69 7.29 -13.60 9.38
C TRP A 69 7.89 -12.59 10.34
N LEU A 70 7.15 -11.52 10.62
CA LEU A 70 7.57 -10.40 11.46
C LEU A 70 6.72 -10.39 12.74
N THR A 71 7.40 -10.30 13.88
CA THR A 71 6.76 -10.29 15.20
C THR A 71 7.28 -9.11 16.00
N TYR A 72 6.39 -8.23 16.45
CA TYR A 72 6.76 -7.05 17.24
C TYR A 72 7.28 -7.46 18.62
N ASN A 73 8.19 -6.65 19.15
CA ASN A 73 8.62 -6.76 20.53
C ASN A 73 7.45 -6.35 21.45
N SER A 74 6.75 -7.35 22.02
CA SER A 74 5.80 -7.08 23.10
C SER A 74 6.56 -6.74 24.37
N HIS A 75 6.30 -5.54 24.91
CA HIS A 75 6.79 -5.13 26.23
C HIS A 75 5.77 -5.44 27.33
N ASP A 76 4.58 -5.91 26.96
CA ASP A 76 3.54 -6.33 27.90
C ASP A 76 3.65 -7.83 28.19
N LEU A 77 4.00 -8.14 29.43
CA LEU A 77 4.09 -9.51 29.93
C LEU A 77 2.76 -10.25 29.76
N LEU A 78 1.62 -9.56 29.86
CA LEU A 78 0.31 -10.17 29.69
C LEU A 78 0.08 -10.63 28.24
N ALA A 79 0.42 -9.79 27.26
CA ALA A 79 0.38 -10.15 25.84
C ALA A 79 1.36 -11.28 25.48
N VAL A 80 2.53 -11.33 26.13
CA VAL A 80 3.49 -12.44 25.98
C VAL A 80 2.93 -13.74 26.57
N MET A 81 2.31 -13.68 27.75
CA MET A 81 1.68 -14.83 28.39
C MET A 81 0.46 -15.32 27.61
N GLU A 82 -0.34 -14.43 27.05
CA GLU A 82 -1.49 -14.78 26.20
C GLU A 82 -1.06 -15.50 24.93
N ARG A 83 0.00 -15.03 24.25
CA ARG A 83 0.60 -15.73 23.09
C ARG A 83 1.14 -17.12 23.44
N MET A 84 1.71 -17.32 24.63
CA MET A 84 2.22 -18.63 25.07
C MET A 84 1.11 -19.61 25.45
N VAL A 85 -0.03 -19.12 25.95
CA VAL A 85 -1.14 -19.96 26.44
C VAL A 85 -2.17 -20.24 25.34
N ASN A 86 -2.35 -19.31 24.40
CA ASN A 86 -3.38 -19.41 23.38
C ASN A 86 -2.81 -19.92 22.05
N SER A 87 -2.95 -21.22 21.78
CA SER A 87 -2.55 -21.86 20.50
C SER A 87 -3.25 -21.31 19.25
N GLN A 88 -4.21 -20.39 19.43
CA GLN A 88 -4.89 -19.66 18.35
C GLN A 88 -4.37 -18.23 18.14
N ALA A 89 -3.42 -17.75 18.95
CA ALA A 89 -2.75 -16.47 18.68
C ALA A 89 -1.97 -16.58 17.37
N ALA A 90 -2.06 -15.57 16.51
CA ALA A 90 -1.29 -15.54 15.27
C ALA A 90 0.20 -15.69 15.59
N GLU A 91 0.86 -16.63 14.90
CA GLU A 91 2.26 -17.01 15.14
C GLU A 91 3.22 -15.83 14.83
N GLN A 92 2.74 -14.90 14.01
CA GLN A 92 3.39 -13.67 13.58
C GLN A 92 2.40 -12.50 13.60
N ASP A 93 2.91 -11.28 13.71
CA ASP A 93 2.10 -10.05 13.62
C ASP A 93 1.88 -9.65 12.17
N LEU A 94 2.92 -9.77 11.33
CA LEU A 94 2.87 -9.51 9.91
C LEU A 94 3.50 -10.66 9.13
N THR A 95 3.01 -10.88 7.92
CA THR A 95 3.67 -11.72 6.92
C THR A 95 4.09 -10.82 5.77
N ALA A 96 5.33 -10.94 5.30
CA ALA A 96 5.80 -10.22 4.14
C ALA A 96 6.30 -11.17 3.05
N LEU A 97 6.06 -10.83 1.79
CA LEU A 97 6.42 -11.62 0.62
C LEU A 97 7.23 -10.77 -0.35
N LEU A 98 8.43 -11.25 -0.69
CA LEU A 98 9.24 -10.61 -1.73
C LEU A 98 8.69 -11.02 -3.10
N THR A 99 8.29 -10.03 -3.88
CA THR A 99 7.76 -10.20 -5.24
C THR A 99 8.74 -9.64 -6.28
N GLU A 100 8.40 -9.79 -7.57
CA GLU A 100 9.22 -9.20 -8.64
C GLU A 100 9.21 -7.66 -8.62
N THR A 101 8.15 -7.06 -8.08
CA THR A 101 7.92 -5.60 -8.10
C THR A 101 8.13 -4.94 -6.75
N GLY A 102 8.21 -5.69 -5.65
CA GLY A 102 8.38 -5.10 -4.33
C GLY A 102 8.32 -6.08 -3.16
N PHE A 103 7.92 -5.57 -2.01
CA PHE A 103 7.74 -6.32 -0.78
C PHE A 103 6.34 -6.11 -0.23
N ASP A 104 5.52 -7.16 -0.34
CA ASP A 104 4.11 -7.14 0.02
C ASP A 104 3.96 -7.50 1.49
N VAL A 105 3.46 -6.58 2.31
CA VAL A 105 3.29 -6.78 3.75
C VAL A 105 1.82 -6.92 4.11
N TYR A 106 1.47 -8.02 4.78
CA TYR A 106 0.13 -8.39 5.21
C TYR A 106 0.01 -8.38 6.73
N TYR A 107 -1.14 -7.93 7.26
CA TYR A 107 -1.44 -8.03 8.68
C TYR A 107 -1.91 -9.45 9.02
N GLY A 108 -1.14 -10.18 9.84
CA GLY A 108 -1.39 -11.59 10.11
C GLY A 108 -0.94 -12.49 8.95
N SER A 109 -1.88 -13.09 8.21
CA SER A 109 -1.59 -14.05 7.12
C SER A 109 -1.98 -13.51 5.74
N THR A 110 -1.33 -14.06 4.70
CA THR A 110 -1.61 -13.74 3.29
C THR A 110 -3.06 -14.01 2.85
N ALA A 111 -3.80 -14.81 3.62
CA ALA A 111 -5.19 -15.20 3.31
C ALA A 111 -6.25 -14.17 3.73
N LYS A 112 -5.90 -13.14 4.51
CA LYS A 112 -6.86 -12.14 5.02
C LYS A 112 -6.45 -10.75 4.53
N GLY A 113 -6.94 -10.41 3.35
CA GLY A 113 -6.53 -9.26 2.54
C GLY A 113 -6.56 -7.89 3.23
N ALA A 114 -5.41 -7.24 3.19
CA ALA A 114 -5.09 -5.83 2.98
C ALA A 114 -3.55 -5.81 2.90
N VAL A 115 -2.97 -5.23 1.85
CA VAL A 115 -1.53 -5.36 1.58
C VAL A 115 -0.87 -3.99 1.53
N VAL A 116 0.26 -3.85 2.21
CA VAL A 116 1.13 -2.69 2.01
C VAL A 116 2.16 -3.11 0.97
N HIS A 117 1.99 -2.65 -0.27
CA HIS A 117 3.00 -2.85 -1.30
C HIS A 117 4.14 -1.87 -1.09
N MET A 118 5.33 -2.38 -0.75
CA MET A 118 6.50 -1.55 -0.46
C MET A 118 7.56 -1.68 -1.56
N VAL A 119 8.22 -0.58 -1.89
CA VAL A 119 9.27 -0.51 -2.92
C VAL A 119 10.58 0.02 -2.33
N ARG A 120 11.66 -0.04 -3.11
CA ARG A 120 12.97 0.47 -2.65
C ARG A 120 13.15 1.97 -2.87
N ASP A 121 12.55 2.52 -3.93
CA ASP A 121 12.70 3.93 -4.30
C ASP A 121 11.50 4.75 -3.85
N VAL A 122 11.64 5.42 -2.72
CA VAL A 122 10.62 6.33 -2.18
C VAL A 122 10.42 7.56 -3.06
N THR A 123 11.47 8.03 -3.75
CA THR A 123 11.38 9.25 -4.57
C THR A 123 10.58 8.99 -5.83
N GLU A 124 10.81 7.84 -6.48
CA GLU A 124 9.98 7.38 -7.60
C GLU A 124 8.52 7.23 -7.19
N LEU A 125 8.26 6.62 -6.02
CA LEU A 125 6.90 6.46 -5.49
C LEU A 125 6.21 7.80 -5.21
N GLN A 126 6.93 8.78 -4.66
CA GLN A 126 6.38 10.12 -4.37
C GLN A 126 6.09 10.92 -5.65
N ASN A 127 6.98 10.81 -6.64
CA ASN A 127 6.80 11.45 -7.94
C ASN A 127 5.59 10.84 -8.67
N ALA A 128 5.37 9.53 -8.55
CA ALA A 128 4.22 8.85 -9.15
C ALA A 128 2.87 9.34 -8.61
N ARG A 129 2.82 9.90 -7.39
CA ARG A 129 1.60 10.47 -6.78
C ARG A 129 1.50 11.99 -6.87
N THR A 130 2.45 12.66 -7.52
CA THR A 130 2.46 14.12 -7.60
C THR A 130 1.48 14.61 -8.68
N PRO A 131 0.51 15.49 -8.34
CA PRO A 131 -0.43 16.05 -9.31
C PRO A 131 0.29 16.80 -10.43
N LYS A 132 -0.16 16.59 -11.68
CA LYS A 132 0.21 17.42 -12.83
C LYS A 132 -0.60 18.71 -12.83
N THR A 133 0.07 19.83 -13.06
CA THR A 133 -0.56 21.15 -13.12
C THR A 133 -1.06 21.55 -14.52
N ASP A 134 -0.69 20.78 -15.55
CA ASP A 134 -1.05 21.02 -16.95
C ASP A 134 -2.10 20.04 -17.49
N THR A 135 -2.73 19.25 -16.61
CA THR A 135 -3.86 18.37 -16.96
C THR A 135 -5.01 19.19 -17.53
N LEU A 136 -5.61 18.74 -18.64
CA LEU A 136 -6.75 19.41 -19.27
C LEU A 136 -8.06 18.88 -18.71
N LEU A 137 -9.14 19.67 -18.79
CA LEU A 137 -10.46 19.26 -18.30
C LEU A 137 -10.96 18.00 -19.02
N GLU A 138 -10.71 17.87 -20.32
CA GLU A 138 -11.09 16.69 -21.09
C GLU A 138 -10.41 15.39 -20.63
N ASP A 139 -9.25 15.48 -19.96
CA ASP A 139 -8.51 14.29 -19.51
C ASP A 139 -9.23 13.57 -18.35
N PHE A 140 -10.15 14.24 -17.67
CA PHE A 140 -10.97 13.67 -16.61
C PHE A 140 -12.27 13.03 -17.12
N ALA A 141 -12.65 13.29 -18.36
CA ALA A 141 -13.95 12.86 -18.89
C ALA A 141 -14.02 11.32 -19.01
N GLY A 142 -15.09 10.73 -18.48
CA GLY A 142 -15.30 9.29 -18.57
C GLY A 142 -15.97 8.68 -17.33
N THR A 143 -16.18 7.37 -17.41
CA THR A 143 -16.66 6.55 -16.29
C THR A 143 -15.46 5.85 -15.67
N TRP A 144 -15.29 6.04 -14.36
CA TRP A 144 -14.12 5.59 -13.62
C TRP A 144 -14.53 4.56 -12.59
N THR A 145 -13.69 3.56 -12.38
CA THR A 145 -13.82 2.55 -11.33
C THR A 145 -12.56 2.51 -10.48
N MET A 146 -12.71 2.08 -9.22
CA MET A 146 -11.60 2.00 -8.28
C MET A 146 -10.74 0.76 -8.57
N GLU A 147 -9.45 0.98 -8.79
CA GLU A 147 -8.45 -0.09 -8.84
C GLU A 147 -7.84 -0.35 -7.47
N SER A 148 -7.52 0.70 -6.71
CA SER A 148 -7.07 0.54 -5.33
C SER A 148 -7.51 1.69 -4.44
N MET A 149 -7.60 1.42 -3.15
CA MET A 149 -7.89 2.39 -2.10
C MET A 149 -6.72 2.41 -1.12
N THR A 150 -6.29 3.59 -0.70
CA THR A 150 -5.25 3.80 0.30
C THR A 150 -5.86 4.52 1.50
N LEU A 151 -5.72 3.94 2.69
CA LEU A 151 -6.13 4.52 3.97
C LEU A 151 -4.91 4.53 4.91
N GLY A 152 -4.34 5.71 5.15
CA GLY A 152 -3.01 5.81 5.75
C GLY A 152 -1.98 5.07 4.91
N ALA A 153 -1.24 4.14 5.50
CA ALA A 153 -0.26 3.27 4.81
C ALA A 153 -0.88 2.11 4.02
N MET A 154 -2.12 1.75 4.37
CA MET A 154 -2.71 0.49 3.94
C MET A 154 -3.28 0.67 2.55
N GLN A 155 -2.85 -0.16 1.61
CA GLN A 155 -3.45 -0.25 0.30
C GLN A 155 -4.35 -1.48 0.21
N LEU A 156 -5.55 -1.27 -0.33
CA LEU A 156 -6.46 -2.32 -0.73
C LEU A 156 -6.58 -2.26 -2.24
N THR A 157 -5.91 -3.18 -2.93
CA THR A 157 -6.06 -3.34 -4.37
C THR A 157 -7.25 -4.25 -4.66
N TYR A 158 -8.10 -3.80 -5.58
CA TYR A 158 -9.22 -4.57 -6.06
C TYR A 158 -8.74 -5.84 -6.76
N THR A 159 -9.34 -6.97 -6.41
CA THR A 159 -9.07 -8.28 -7.02
C THR A 159 -10.38 -8.88 -7.57
N PRO A 160 -10.35 -9.67 -8.66
CA PRO A 160 -11.57 -10.21 -9.28
C PRO A 160 -12.45 -11.06 -8.33
N ASP A 161 -11.88 -11.64 -7.29
CA ASP A 161 -12.60 -12.39 -6.25
C ASP A 161 -13.42 -11.48 -5.30
N MET A 162 -13.17 -10.16 -5.31
CA MET A 162 -13.96 -9.16 -4.58
C MET A 162 -15.29 -8.80 -5.27
N GLY A 163 -15.59 -9.38 -6.44
CA GLY A 163 -16.88 -9.24 -7.14
C GLY A 163 -16.76 -8.54 -8.49
N GLU A 164 -17.76 -7.74 -8.85
CA GLU A 164 -17.70 -6.85 -10.02
C GLU A 164 -17.21 -5.46 -9.60
N ARG A 165 -16.41 -4.82 -10.47
CA ARG A 165 -15.90 -3.47 -10.23
C ARG A 165 -17.06 -2.48 -10.34
N GLN A 166 -17.40 -1.83 -9.22
CA GLN A 166 -18.44 -0.82 -9.22
C GLN A 166 -17.92 0.50 -9.79
N VAL A 167 -18.80 1.25 -10.45
CA VAL A 167 -18.50 2.62 -10.89
C VAL A 167 -18.22 3.46 -9.65
N PHE A 168 -17.07 4.14 -9.63
CA PHE A 168 -16.73 5.13 -8.61
C PHE A 168 -17.45 6.45 -8.93
N CYS A 169 -17.25 6.99 -10.14
CA CYS A 169 -17.97 8.15 -10.64
C CYS A 169 -17.98 8.18 -12.17
N THR A 170 -18.81 9.06 -12.74
CA THR A 170 -18.68 9.50 -14.13
C THR A 170 -18.49 11.01 -14.15
N ILE A 171 -17.50 11.48 -14.90
CA ILE A 171 -17.20 12.91 -15.07
C ILE A 171 -17.54 13.31 -16.50
N ASP A 172 -18.39 14.34 -16.64
CA ASP A 172 -18.73 14.97 -17.91
C ASP A 172 -18.56 16.49 -17.78
N GLY A 173 -17.45 17.00 -18.28
CA GLY A 173 -17.04 18.39 -18.10
C GLY A 173 -16.92 18.75 -16.61
N LEU A 174 -17.66 19.77 -16.17
CA LEU A 174 -17.68 20.23 -14.77
C LEU A 174 -18.82 19.61 -13.96
N THR A 175 -19.25 18.39 -14.30
CA THR A 175 -20.30 17.68 -13.57
C THR A 175 -19.84 16.27 -13.25
N MET A 176 -19.93 15.90 -11.98
CA MET A 176 -19.70 14.54 -11.52
C MET A 176 -21.03 13.85 -11.21
N PHE A 177 -21.19 12.64 -11.71
CA PHE A 177 -22.24 11.70 -11.33
C PHE A 177 -21.62 10.65 -10.41
N PRO A 178 -22.05 10.54 -9.14
CA PRO A 178 -21.53 9.53 -8.24
C PRO A 178 -21.96 8.13 -8.70
N GLY A 179 -21.05 7.16 -8.60
CA GLY A 179 -21.36 5.75 -8.80
C GLY A 179 -21.58 5.01 -7.49
N ALA A 180 -21.99 3.75 -7.58
CA ALA A 180 -22.24 2.90 -6.41
C ALA A 180 -21.01 2.69 -5.52
N GLY A 181 -19.80 2.84 -6.06
CA GLY A 181 -18.54 2.75 -5.33
C GLY A 181 -18.24 3.94 -4.41
N LEU A 182 -18.92 5.08 -4.55
CA LEU A 182 -18.80 6.22 -3.64
C LEU A 182 -19.84 6.21 -2.53
N GLU A 183 -21.07 5.78 -2.82
CA GLU A 183 -22.17 5.41 -1.93
C GLU A 183 -23.44 5.23 -2.79
N SER A 184 -24.55 4.73 -2.22
CA SER A 184 -25.83 4.67 -2.93
C SER A 184 -26.55 6.02 -2.92
N PHE A 185 -26.05 6.96 -3.72
CA PHE A 185 -26.75 8.23 -3.97
C PHE A 185 -28.08 8.00 -4.71
N PRO A 186 -29.11 8.84 -4.49
CA PRO A 186 -30.33 8.80 -5.29
C PRO A 186 -30.03 8.92 -6.79
N GLU A 187 -30.78 8.17 -7.62
CA GLU A 187 -30.64 8.26 -9.07
C GLU A 187 -30.83 9.70 -9.56
N GLY A 188 -29.93 10.18 -10.43
CA GLY A 188 -29.93 11.55 -10.95
C GLY A 188 -29.19 12.58 -10.08
N THR A 189 -28.66 12.17 -8.93
CA THR A 189 -27.72 13.01 -8.14
C THR A 189 -26.51 13.38 -8.99
N ASN A 190 -26.10 14.64 -8.93
CA ASN A 190 -24.91 15.14 -9.58
C ASN A 190 -24.31 16.28 -8.77
N PHE A 191 -23.00 16.48 -8.89
CA PHE A 191 -22.26 17.49 -8.16
C PHE A 191 -21.47 18.37 -9.13
N PRO A 192 -21.55 19.71 -8.99
CA PRO A 192 -20.76 20.62 -9.80
C PRO A 192 -19.29 20.54 -9.39
N LEU A 193 -18.40 20.43 -10.37
CA LEU A 193 -16.95 20.43 -10.16
C LEU A 193 -16.39 21.83 -10.38
N THR A 194 -15.38 22.19 -9.59
CA THR A 194 -14.50 23.33 -9.85
C THR A 194 -13.19 22.81 -10.43
N PHE A 195 -12.65 23.48 -11.45
CA PHE A 195 -11.39 23.13 -12.08
C PHE A 195 -10.37 24.25 -11.88
N GLU A 196 -9.27 23.94 -11.22
CA GLU A 196 -8.19 24.88 -10.91
C GLU A 196 -6.84 24.14 -10.94
N ASP A 197 -5.83 24.73 -11.56
CA ASP A 197 -4.45 24.21 -11.61
C ASP A 197 -4.31 22.71 -11.96
N GLY A 198 -5.13 22.22 -12.90
CA GLY A 198 -5.07 20.83 -13.35
C GLY A 198 -5.75 19.83 -12.42
N VAL A 199 -6.55 20.31 -11.46
CA VAL A 199 -7.22 19.51 -10.43
C VAL A 199 -8.73 19.81 -10.46
N LEU A 200 -9.56 18.78 -10.31
CA LEU A 200 -11.00 18.91 -10.12
C LEU A 200 -11.35 18.76 -8.64
N HIS A 201 -12.29 19.58 -8.17
CA HIS A 201 -12.72 19.56 -6.78
C HIS A 201 -14.24 19.72 -6.64
N THR A 202 -14.83 19.02 -5.69
CA THR A 202 -16.22 19.19 -5.23
C THR A 202 -16.35 18.79 -3.78
N THR A 203 -17.40 19.26 -3.12
CA THR A 203 -17.84 18.73 -1.83
C THR A 203 -19.06 17.83 -2.04
N ILE A 204 -19.06 16.64 -1.44
CA ILE A 204 -20.18 15.70 -1.48
C ILE A 204 -20.68 15.38 -0.07
N PRO A 205 -22.01 15.36 0.17
CA PRO A 205 -22.57 14.89 1.42
C PRO A 205 -22.63 13.36 1.43
N MET A 206 -22.09 12.73 2.46
CA MET A 206 -22.16 11.29 2.67
C MET A 206 -22.87 10.97 3.98
N GLN A 207 -23.71 9.94 3.95
CA GLN A 207 -24.52 9.56 5.10
C GLN A 207 -23.74 8.57 5.97
N MET A 208 -23.26 9.04 7.12
CA MET A 208 -22.48 8.21 8.06
C MET A 208 -23.40 7.31 8.89
N THR A 209 -24.56 7.83 9.29
CA THR A 209 -25.58 7.12 10.06
C THR A 209 -26.98 7.59 9.66
N GLU A 210 -28.04 6.97 10.18
CA GLU A 210 -29.42 7.41 9.93
C GLU A 210 -29.67 8.88 10.28
N GLU A 211 -28.93 9.44 11.25
CA GLU A 211 -29.13 10.80 11.76
C GLU A 211 -28.01 11.78 11.37
N GLU A 212 -26.92 11.28 10.77
CA GLU A 212 -25.71 12.08 10.52
C GLU A 212 -25.28 12.01 9.06
N THR A 213 -25.20 13.19 8.44
CA THR A 213 -24.64 13.40 7.11
C THR A 213 -23.47 14.38 7.26
N LEU A 214 -22.33 14.02 6.70
CA LEU A 214 -21.11 14.83 6.75
C LEU A 214 -20.69 15.20 5.33
N ASP A 215 -20.12 16.39 5.19
CA ASP A 215 -19.60 16.89 3.92
C ASP A 215 -18.15 16.47 3.75
N PHE A 216 -17.85 15.83 2.63
CA PHE A 216 -16.52 15.40 2.25
C PHE A 216 -16.02 16.17 1.03
N ASP A 217 -14.80 16.66 1.11
CA ASP A 217 -14.05 17.18 -0.01
C ASP A 217 -13.53 16.03 -0.86
N LEU A 218 -13.91 16.05 -2.13
CA LEU A 218 -13.52 15.11 -3.15
C LEU A 218 -12.68 15.83 -4.20
N THR A 219 -11.45 15.38 -4.38
CA THR A 219 -10.48 15.98 -5.30
C THR A 219 -10.04 14.94 -6.31
N PHE A 220 -9.90 15.31 -7.59
CA PHE A 220 -9.37 14.46 -8.65
C PHE A 220 -8.15 15.11 -9.29
N PHE A 221 -7.10 14.33 -9.53
CA PHE A 221 -5.90 14.78 -10.21
C PHE A 221 -5.26 13.66 -11.01
N GLN A 222 -4.56 14.03 -12.08
CA GLN A 222 -3.72 13.09 -12.81
C GLN A 222 -2.26 13.22 -12.41
N THR A 223 -1.55 12.11 -12.52
CA THR A 223 -0.11 12.01 -12.27
C THR A 223 0.66 11.86 -13.58
N ALA A 224 2.00 11.97 -13.53
CA ALA A 224 2.86 12.01 -14.71
C ALA A 224 2.75 10.78 -15.64
N ASP A 225 2.37 9.63 -15.08
CA ASP A 225 2.15 8.35 -15.76
C ASP A 225 0.76 8.24 -16.42
N GLY A 226 -0.11 9.25 -16.25
CA GLY A 226 -1.47 9.28 -16.77
C GLY A 226 -2.50 8.59 -15.87
N SER A 227 -2.10 8.14 -14.68
CA SER A 227 -3.02 7.58 -13.70
C SER A 227 -3.94 8.67 -13.14
N LEU A 228 -5.22 8.33 -12.91
CA LEU A 228 -6.18 9.22 -12.27
C LEU A 228 -6.32 8.85 -10.80
N TYR A 229 -6.11 9.82 -9.93
CA TYR A 229 -6.34 9.68 -8.50
C TYR A 229 -7.54 10.49 -8.06
N ALA A 230 -8.25 9.99 -7.05
CA ALA A 230 -9.22 10.76 -6.28
C ALA A 230 -8.86 10.73 -4.80
N THR A 231 -9.08 11.83 -4.09
CA THR A 231 -8.95 11.86 -2.63
C THR A 231 -10.24 12.32 -1.98
N LEU A 232 -10.58 11.70 -0.85
CA LEU A 232 -11.78 11.96 -0.10
C LEU A 232 -11.40 12.29 1.35
N ARG A 233 -11.81 13.47 1.81
CA ARG A 233 -11.48 14.00 3.13
C ARG A 233 -12.68 14.68 3.76
N LEU A 234 -12.89 14.53 5.06
CA LEU A 234 -13.92 15.28 5.79
C LEU A 234 -13.58 16.78 5.80
N SER A 235 -14.52 17.62 5.34
CA SER A 235 -14.25 19.04 5.00
C SER A 235 -13.91 19.91 6.22
N ASP A 236 -14.54 19.65 7.37
CA ASP A 236 -14.49 20.54 8.55
C ASP A 236 -13.50 20.10 9.64
N VAL A 237 -12.64 19.11 9.37
CA VAL A 237 -11.73 18.55 10.37
C VAL A 237 -10.25 18.65 9.93
N PRO A 238 -9.41 19.46 10.63
CA PRO A 238 -7.97 19.42 10.43
C PRO A 238 -7.42 18.05 10.84
N ASP A 239 -6.46 17.53 10.08
CA ASP A 239 -5.81 16.23 10.30
C ASP A 239 -6.74 15.00 10.21
N ASN A 240 -7.87 15.10 9.49
CA ASN A 240 -8.73 13.95 9.23
C ASN A 240 -8.04 12.98 8.26
N PRO A 241 -8.13 11.64 8.46
CA PRO A 241 -7.62 10.68 7.52
C PRO A 241 -8.20 10.94 6.13
N GLU A 242 -7.31 11.26 5.19
CA GLU A 242 -7.61 11.32 3.77
C GLU A 242 -7.65 9.88 3.26
N THR A 243 -8.67 9.54 2.46
CA THR A 243 -8.67 8.28 1.71
C THR A 243 -8.31 8.60 0.28
N MET A 244 -7.38 7.86 -0.31
CA MET A 244 -6.97 8.05 -1.70
C MET A 244 -7.35 6.85 -2.55
N PHE A 245 -7.83 7.09 -3.75
CA PHE A 245 -8.28 6.09 -4.69
C PHE A 245 -7.47 6.20 -5.97
N LEU A 246 -6.94 5.08 -6.46
CA LEU A 246 -6.46 4.97 -7.84
C LEU A 246 -7.65 4.54 -8.70
N LEU A 247 -7.96 5.33 -9.72
CA LEU A 247 -9.08 5.13 -10.61
C LEU A 247 -8.60 4.70 -11.99
N VAL A 248 -9.30 3.73 -12.57
CA VAL A 248 -9.08 3.25 -13.94
C VAL A 248 -10.35 3.43 -14.76
N PRO A 249 -10.23 3.68 -16.07
CA PRO A 249 -11.39 3.82 -16.93
C PRO A 249 -12.19 2.51 -16.91
N MET A 250 -13.51 2.61 -16.75
CA MET A 250 -14.37 1.47 -16.97
C MET A 250 -14.40 1.19 -18.47
N GLU A 251 -13.84 0.05 -18.89
CA GLU A 251 -13.93 -0.37 -20.30
C GLU A 251 -15.41 -0.43 -20.70
N LYS A 252 -15.76 0.20 -21.83
CA LYS A 252 -17.06 -0.04 -22.45
C LYS A 252 -17.00 -1.44 -23.04
N GLU A 253 -17.77 -2.37 -22.48
CA GLU A 253 -18.11 -3.62 -23.17
C GLU A 253 -18.68 -3.37 -24.57
#